data_AF-A0AAU4ZKQ3-F1
#
_entry.id   AF-A0AAU4ZKQ3-F1
#
_cell.length_a   1.000
_cell.length_b   1.000
_cell.length_c   1.000
_cell.angle_alpha   90.00
_cell.angle_beta   90.00
_cell.angle_gamma   90.00
#
_symmetry.space_group_name_H-M   'P 1'
#
loop_
_entity.id
_entity.type
_entity.pdbx_description
1 polymer ?
#
loop_
_entity_poly.entity_id
_entity_poly.type
_entity_poly.pdbx_seq_one_letter_code
_entity_poly.pdbx_strand_id
1 'polypeptide(L)'
;MAYEDCTYHGVQDGPETARDDGEEWQPARILVETPEFGPTQRQTLTVLRELPEPEGGGFGWGYNGTGTSNAAAVILADALGLGDPEECGISFLSDEDKTLGALREDFCDDVLSQCCDQWRLRRGVVLRWARAWYLQQGITDLPAALHALPPLYGKG
;
A
#
# COMPACT_ATOMS: atom_id res chain seq x y z
N MET A 1 17.01 -11.39 0.91
CA MET A 1 16.90 -10.26 1.86
C MET A 1 15.93 -10.66 2.95
N ALA A 2 16.23 -10.35 4.21
CA ALA A 2 15.39 -10.71 5.34
C ALA A 2 14.03 -10.01 5.23
N TYR A 3 12.97 -10.69 5.68
CA TYR A 3 11.61 -10.17 5.70
C TYR A 3 11.50 -9.01 6.67
N GLU A 4 11.26 -7.82 6.17
CA GLU A 4 10.72 -6.72 6.98
C GLU A 4 9.21 -6.70 6.77
N ASP A 5 8.47 -7.20 7.75
CA ASP A 5 7.01 -7.05 7.81
C ASP A 5 6.74 -5.59 8.13
N CYS A 6 6.03 -4.90 7.23
CA CYS A 6 5.68 -3.49 7.39
C CYS A 6 4.17 -3.30 7.33
N THR A 7 3.70 -2.15 7.80
CA THR A 7 2.28 -1.77 7.74
C THR A 7 2.13 -0.54 6.86
N TYR A 8 1.19 -0.59 5.93
CA TYR A 8 0.74 0.54 5.12
C TYR A 8 -0.36 1.29 5.87
N HIS A 9 -0.24 2.62 5.87
CA HIS A 9 -1.16 3.53 6.54
C HIS A 9 -1.53 4.63 5.57
N GLY A 10 -2.82 4.92 5.43
CA GLY A 10 -3.25 6.16 4.80
C GLY A 10 -3.47 7.19 5.88
N VAL A 11 -2.74 8.29 5.81
CA VAL A 11 -2.89 9.42 6.73
C VAL A 11 -3.24 10.66 5.92
N GLN A 12 -4.40 11.27 6.23
CA GLN A 12 -4.94 12.45 5.54
C GLN A 12 -4.34 13.77 6.03
N ASP A 13 -3.93 13.83 7.30
CA ASP A 13 -3.24 14.99 7.88
C ASP A 13 -1.74 14.66 7.97
N GLY A 14 -0.87 15.56 7.50
CA GLY A 14 0.55 15.51 7.85
C GLY A 14 0.74 15.48 9.38
N PRO A 15 1.92 15.10 9.89
CA PRO A 15 2.15 15.06 11.34
C PRO A 15 1.75 16.39 12.00
N GLU A 16 1.06 16.35 13.15
CA GLU A 16 0.56 17.56 13.85
C GLU A 16 1.67 18.60 14.12
N THR A 17 2.93 18.18 14.15
CA THR A 17 4.11 19.05 14.27
C THR A 17 4.38 19.93 13.05
N ALA A 18 3.66 19.71 11.95
CA ALA A 18 3.69 20.50 10.71
C ALA A 18 2.33 21.17 10.46
N ARG A 19 1.66 21.61 11.54
CA ARG A 19 0.57 22.58 11.50
C ARG A 19 1.13 23.92 11.99
N ASP A 20 1.87 24.62 11.15
CA ASP A 20 2.11 26.05 11.34
C ASP A 20 0.86 26.82 10.87
N ASP A 21 0.53 27.92 11.55
CA ASP A 21 -0.78 28.61 11.51
C ASP A 21 -1.06 29.35 10.17
N GLY A 22 -0.40 28.95 9.08
CA GLY A 22 -0.56 29.46 7.72
C GLY A 22 -0.10 28.52 6.60
N GLU A 23 0.08 27.22 6.86
CA GLU A 23 0.72 26.27 5.94
C GLU A 23 -0.17 25.79 4.78
N GLU A 24 0.45 25.71 3.59
CA GLU A 24 -0.06 25.04 2.38
C GLU A 24 -0.54 23.62 2.71
N TRP A 25 -1.67 23.24 2.10
CA TRP A 25 -2.21 21.88 2.15
C TRP A 25 -1.10 20.84 1.96
N GLN A 26 -0.91 19.95 2.95
CA GLN A 26 0.02 18.83 2.81
C GLN A 26 -0.68 17.65 2.13
N PRO A 27 -0.09 17.05 1.09
CA PRO A 27 -0.69 15.92 0.40
C PRO A 27 -0.83 14.72 1.33
N ALA A 28 -1.89 13.92 1.17
CA ALA A 28 -2.02 12.69 1.93
C ALA A 28 -0.88 11.73 1.57
N ARG A 29 -0.57 10.82 2.48
CA ARG A 29 0.61 9.98 2.35
C ARG A 29 0.26 8.54 2.66
N ILE A 30 0.89 7.62 1.93
CA ILE A 30 0.99 6.24 2.39
C ILE A 30 2.29 6.11 3.18
N LEU A 31 2.15 5.92 4.49
CA LEU A 31 3.28 5.68 5.38
C LEU A 31 3.51 4.18 5.49
N VAL A 32 4.78 3.77 5.41
CA VAL A 32 5.21 2.40 5.65
C VAL A 32 5.90 2.36 7.01
N GLU A 33 5.40 1.55 7.93
CA GLU A 33 5.88 1.51 9.31
C GLU A 33 6.33 0.10 9.73
N THR A 34 7.31 0.03 10.64
CA THR A 34 7.65 -1.24 11.32
C THR A 34 6.60 -1.52 12.40
N PRO A 35 6.12 -2.77 12.56
CA PRO A 35 5.20 -3.12 13.64
C PRO A 35 5.87 -3.00 15.00
N GLU A 36 5.41 -2.08 15.86
CA GLU A 36 5.69 -2.13 17.30
C GLU A 36 4.65 -2.97 18.04
N PHE A 37 5.12 -3.91 18.87
CA PHE A 37 4.27 -4.76 19.71
C PHE A 37 4.22 -4.20 21.14
N GLY A 38 3.03 -3.75 21.59
CA GLY A 38 2.83 -3.28 22.96
C GLY A 38 1.59 -2.39 23.14
N PRO A 39 1.17 -2.11 24.39
CA PRO A 39 -0.04 -1.34 24.71
C PRO A 39 0.00 0.14 24.28
N THR A 40 1.16 0.67 23.87
CA THR A 40 1.39 2.06 23.45
C THR A 40 1.37 2.26 21.94
N GLN A 41 0.77 1.33 21.19
CA GLN A 41 0.65 1.23 19.71
C GLN A 41 0.25 2.49 18.89
N ARG A 42 -0.01 3.62 19.55
CA ARG A 42 -0.34 4.92 18.97
C ARG A 42 0.74 5.99 19.12
N GLN A 43 1.76 5.78 19.96
CA GLN A 43 2.65 6.86 20.40
C GLN A 43 4.05 6.82 19.80
N THR A 44 4.45 5.74 19.12
CA THR A 44 5.80 5.60 18.58
C THR A 44 5.73 4.81 17.28
N LEU A 45 5.54 5.53 16.18
CA LEU A 45 5.56 4.94 14.84
C LEU A 45 6.85 5.40 14.18
N THR A 46 7.70 4.46 13.77
CA THR A 46 8.87 4.79 12.94
C THR A 46 8.44 4.71 11.49
N VAL A 47 8.25 5.86 10.86
CA VAL A 47 8.03 5.97 9.41
C VAL A 47 9.31 5.49 8.72
N LEU A 48 9.21 4.36 8.00
CA LEU A 48 10.33 3.78 7.25
C LEU A 48 10.58 4.54 5.95
N ARG A 49 9.49 4.84 5.23
CA ARG A 49 9.49 5.62 3.99
C ARG A 49 8.08 6.08 3.66
N GLU A 50 8.01 7.16 2.89
CA GLU A 50 6.79 7.66 2.27
C GLU A 50 6.75 7.16 0.84
N LEU A 51 5.58 6.72 0.38
CA LEU A 51 5.36 6.43 -1.03
C LEU A 51 4.97 7.76 -1.70
N PRO A 52 5.80 8.30 -2.61
CA PRO A 52 5.59 9.62 -3.19
C PRO A 52 4.34 9.64 -4.07
N GLU A 53 3.70 10.80 -4.14
CA GLU A 53 2.59 11.03 -5.06
C GLU A 53 3.10 10.99 -6.50
N PRO A 54 2.41 10.30 -7.43
CA PRO A 54 2.77 10.38 -8.84
C PRO A 54 2.57 11.80 -9.37
N GLU A 55 3.37 12.18 -10.38
CA GLU A 55 3.30 13.48 -11.08
C GLU A 55 1.98 13.61 -11.88
N GLY A 56 0.85 13.71 -11.18
CA GLY A 56 -0.46 13.58 -11.82
C GLY A 56 -1.67 13.64 -10.89
N GLY A 57 -1.49 13.60 -9.56
CA GLY A 57 -2.53 14.06 -8.65
C GLY A 57 -2.59 13.44 -7.27
N GLY A 58 -3.27 14.20 -6.41
CA GLY A 58 -3.32 14.06 -4.96
C GLY A 58 -3.52 12.65 -4.47
N PHE A 59 -2.69 12.22 -3.53
CA PHE A 59 -3.19 11.34 -2.49
C PHE A 59 -4.09 12.20 -1.61
N GLY A 60 -5.40 12.15 -1.83
CA GLY A 60 -6.40 12.48 -0.83
C GLY A 60 -7.13 11.17 -0.63
N TRP A 61 -7.19 10.63 0.59
CA TRP A 61 -7.65 9.25 0.75
C TRP A 61 -9.08 9.10 0.21
N GLY A 62 -9.21 8.27 -0.81
CA GLY A 62 -10.48 7.73 -1.30
C GLY A 62 -11.32 8.60 -2.23
N TYR A 63 -11.22 9.94 -2.24
CA TYR A 63 -12.12 10.76 -3.08
C TYR A 63 -11.67 12.23 -3.24
N ASN A 64 -10.81 12.51 -4.23
CA ASN A 64 -10.69 13.77 -5.01
C ASN A 64 -9.27 13.93 -5.57
N GLY A 65 -8.96 13.22 -6.66
CA GLY A 65 -7.74 13.44 -7.43
C GLY A 65 -7.48 12.33 -8.44
N THR A 66 -7.08 11.15 -7.97
CA THR A 66 -6.65 10.02 -8.83
C THR A 66 -7.22 8.64 -8.46
N GLY A 67 -7.87 8.47 -7.31
CA GLY A 67 -8.74 7.31 -6.97
C GLY A 67 -8.08 6.17 -6.16
N THR A 68 -8.91 5.35 -5.48
CA THR A 68 -8.50 4.16 -4.69
C THR A 68 -7.68 3.14 -5.48
N SER A 69 -7.89 3.09 -6.79
CA SER A 69 -7.18 2.19 -7.67
C SER A 69 -5.70 2.56 -7.84
N ASN A 70 -5.35 3.85 -7.77
CA ASN A 70 -3.95 4.27 -7.77
C ASN A 70 -3.24 3.89 -6.46
N ALA A 71 -3.93 4.06 -5.32
CA ALA A 71 -3.43 3.59 -4.03
C ALA A 71 -3.22 2.06 -4.02
N ALA A 72 -4.10 1.31 -4.68
CA ALA A 72 -3.93 -0.13 -4.88
C ALA A 72 -2.65 -0.43 -5.67
N ALA A 73 -2.41 0.27 -6.78
CA ALA A 73 -1.21 0.11 -7.60
C ALA A 73 0.08 0.29 -6.78
N VAL A 74 0.15 1.38 -6.01
CA VAL A 74 1.30 1.74 -5.18
C VAL A 74 1.55 0.71 -4.07
N ILE A 75 0.50 0.29 -3.35
CA ILE A 75 0.61 -0.71 -2.29
C ILE A 75 1.04 -2.07 -2.84
N LEU A 76 0.47 -2.49 -3.97
CA LEU A 76 0.79 -3.76 -4.60
C LEU A 76 2.19 -3.77 -5.19
N ALA A 77 2.61 -2.70 -5.88
CA ALA A 77 3.96 -2.58 -6.43
C ALA A 77 5.02 -2.70 -5.33
N ASP A 78 4.82 -1.99 -4.22
CA ASP A 78 5.72 -2.05 -3.06
C ASP A 78 5.68 -3.44 -2.40
N ALA A 79 4.49 -3.97 -2.13
CA ALA A 79 4.34 -5.26 -1.45
C ALA A 79 5.01 -6.38 -2.24
N LEU A 80 4.78 -6.42 -3.55
CA LEU A 80 5.31 -7.42 -4.48
C LEU A 80 6.78 -7.18 -4.88
N GLY A 81 7.32 -6.00 -4.58
CA GLY A 81 8.70 -5.62 -4.93
C GLY A 81 8.88 -5.43 -6.44
N LEU A 82 7.88 -4.87 -7.12
CA LEU A 82 7.88 -4.66 -8.57
C LEU A 82 8.60 -3.37 -9.00
N GLY A 83 8.89 -2.47 -8.05
CA GLY A 83 9.49 -1.17 -8.33
C GLY A 83 8.42 -0.09 -8.51
N ASP A 84 8.65 0.81 -9.45
CA ASP A 84 7.73 1.91 -9.75
C ASP A 84 6.42 1.40 -10.41
N PRO A 85 5.23 1.87 -9.98
CA PRO A 85 3.95 1.40 -10.52
C PRO A 85 3.74 1.66 -12.02
N GLU A 86 4.25 2.77 -12.55
CA GLU A 86 4.11 3.11 -13.98
C GLU A 86 5.07 2.27 -14.83
N GLU A 87 6.30 2.08 -14.35
CA GLU A 87 7.31 1.26 -15.05
C GLU A 87 6.96 -0.23 -15.05
N CYS A 88 6.39 -0.76 -13.95
CA CYS A 88 6.04 -2.18 -13.87
C CYS A 88 4.69 -2.52 -14.52
N GLY A 89 3.95 -1.52 -15.01
CA GLY A 89 2.70 -1.72 -15.75
C GLY A 89 1.49 -2.06 -14.87
N ILE A 90 1.56 -1.85 -13.55
CA ILE A 90 0.40 -2.02 -12.67
C ILE A 90 -0.49 -0.76 -12.64
N SER A 91 0.06 0.40 -12.94
CA SER A 91 -0.67 1.67 -13.02
C SER A 91 -1.58 1.73 -14.24
N PHE A 92 -2.77 2.33 -14.09
CA PHE A 92 -3.65 2.65 -15.24
C PHE A 92 -3.23 3.92 -15.99
N LEU A 93 -2.21 4.64 -15.48
CA LEU A 93 -1.71 5.88 -16.09
C LEU A 93 -0.69 5.61 -17.22
N SER A 94 -0.18 4.38 -17.32
CA SER A 94 0.82 3.94 -18.30
C SER A 94 0.32 2.73 -19.12
N ASP A 95 1.21 2.15 -19.93
CA ASP A 95 0.90 0.91 -20.66
C ASP A 95 0.76 -0.24 -19.67
N GLU A 96 -0.48 -0.73 -19.52
CA GLU A 96 -0.88 -1.60 -18.43
C GLU A 96 -0.65 -3.08 -18.77
N ASP A 97 0.03 -3.80 -17.87
CA ASP A 97 0.01 -5.26 -17.89
C ASP A 97 -1.38 -5.74 -17.46
N LYS A 98 -2.02 -6.53 -18.33
CA LYS A 98 -3.40 -6.99 -18.11
C LYS A 98 -3.61 -7.74 -16.80
N THR A 99 -2.60 -8.50 -16.35
CA THR A 99 -2.69 -9.29 -15.12
C THR A 99 -2.54 -8.38 -13.91
N LEU A 100 -1.53 -7.49 -13.93
CA LEU A 100 -1.30 -6.55 -12.83
C LEU A 100 -2.43 -5.53 -12.71
N GLY A 101 -2.96 -5.08 -13.84
CA GLY A 101 -4.14 -4.24 -13.91
C GLY A 101 -5.37 -4.86 -13.27
N ALA A 102 -5.68 -6.11 -13.62
CA ALA A 102 -6.79 -6.85 -13.00
C ALA A 102 -6.56 -7.06 -11.49
N LEU A 103 -5.33 -7.39 -11.08
CA LEU A 103 -4.97 -7.51 -9.66
C LEU A 103 -5.20 -6.20 -8.90
N ARG A 104 -4.82 -5.06 -9.50
CA ARG A 104 -5.01 -3.71 -8.94
C ARG A 104 -6.49 -3.41 -8.73
N GLU A 105 -7.32 -3.60 -9.75
CA GLU A 105 -8.75 -3.29 -9.64
C GLU A 105 -9.47 -4.18 -8.63
N ASP A 106 -9.18 -5.49 -8.63
CA ASP A 106 -9.80 -6.41 -7.67
C ASP A 106 -9.35 -6.09 -6.23
N PHE A 107 -8.09 -5.68 -6.03
CA PHE A 107 -7.61 -5.26 -4.71
C PHE A 107 -8.23 -3.94 -4.26
N CYS A 108 -8.40 -3.02 -5.20
CA CYS A 108 -9.11 -1.77 -4.97
C CYS A 108 -10.53 -2.05 -4.47
N ASP A 109 -11.30 -2.89 -5.16
CA ASP A 109 -12.70 -3.17 -4.84
C ASP A 109 -12.86 -3.99 -3.54
N ASP A 110 -12.05 -5.04 -3.36
CA ASP A 110 -12.16 -5.95 -2.22
C ASP A 110 -11.62 -5.36 -0.91
N VAL A 111 -10.61 -4.49 -0.98
CA VAL A 111 -9.85 -4.05 0.20
C VAL A 111 -9.95 -2.55 0.41
N LEU A 112 -9.46 -1.75 -0.55
CA LEU A 112 -9.31 -0.32 -0.32
C LEU A 112 -10.64 0.43 -0.34
N SER A 113 -11.58 0.05 -1.22
CA SER A 113 -12.93 0.61 -1.28
C SER A 113 -13.76 0.30 -0.02
N GLN A 114 -13.34 -0.67 0.79
CA GLN A 114 -13.98 -1.01 2.08
C GLN A 114 -13.36 -0.26 3.26
N CYS A 115 -12.23 0.42 3.07
CA CYS A 115 -11.53 1.15 4.12
C CYS A 115 -12.15 2.54 4.33
N CYS A 116 -12.21 2.98 5.59
CA CYS A 116 -12.55 4.36 5.95
C CYS A 116 -11.32 5.28 5.86
N ASP A 117 -11.47 6.57 6.19
CA ASP A 117 -10.44 7.63 6.07
C ASP A 117 -9.08 7.27 6.68
N GLN A 118 -9.10 6.44 7.73
CA GLN A 118 -7.91 5.92 8.39
C GLN A 118 -7.98 4.39 8.42
N TRP A 119 -6.90 3.77 7.97
CA TRP A 119 -6.78 2.31 7.87
C TRP A 119 -5.33 1.91 8.04
N ARG A 120 -5.15 0.63 8.34
CA ARG A 120 -3.85 0.00 8.50
C ARG A 120 -3.88 -1.34 7.81
N LEU A 121 -2.94 -1.57 6.91
CA LEU A 121 -2.86 -2.83 6.17
C LEU A 121 -1.45 -3.39 6.27
N ARG A 122 -1.30 -4.57 6.90
CA ARG A 122 0.00 -5.23 6.98
C ARG A 122 0.39 -5.77 5.61
N ARG A 123 1.66 -5.64 5.24
CA ARG A 123 2.21 -6.21 4.01
C ARG A 123 1.97 -7.71 3.92
N GLY A 124 2.10 -8.45 5.04
CA GLY A 124 1.74 -9.87 5.06
C GLY A 124 0.28 -10.17 4.73
N VAL A 125 -0.67 -9.24 4.98
CA VAL A 125 -2.07 -9.38 4.57
C VAL A 125 -2.21 -9.14 3.07
N VAL A 126 -1.57 -8.09 2.54
CA VAL A 126 -1.53 -7.79 1.09
C VAL A 126 -0.99 -8.98 0.30
N LEU A 127 0.16 -9.53 0.71
CA LEU A 127 0.79 -10.66 0.03
C LEU A 127 -0.07 -11.93 0.06
N ARG A 128 -0.81 -12.17 1.15
CA ARG A 128 -1.72 -13.31 1.26
C ARG A 128 -2.94 -13.14 0.37
N TRP A 129 -3.52 -11.94 0.37
CA TRP A 129 -4.63 -11.61 -0.52
C TRP A 129 -4.20 -11.78 -1.98
N ALA A 130 -3.06 -11.19 -2.38
CA ALA A 130 -2.55 -11.29 -3.74
C ALA A 130 -2.27 -12.75 -4.13
N ARG A 131 -1.64 -13.54 -3.26
CA ARG A 131 -1.42 -14.98 -3.54
C ARG A 131 -2.74 -15.73 -3.74
N ALA A 132 -3.75 -15.46 -2.91
CA ALA A 132 -5.06 -16.10 -3.06
C ALA A 132 -5.71 -15.71 -4.40
N TRP A 133 -5.60 -14.43 -4.79
CA TRP A 133 -6.07 -13.93 -6.07
C TRP A 133 -5.41 -14.66 -7.26
N TYR A 134 -4.07 -14.75 -7.30
CA TYR A 134 -3.35 -15.45 -8.38
C TYR A 134 -3.79 -16.92 -8.50
N LEU A 135 -4.01 -17.59 -7.36
CA LEU A 135 -4.51 -18.97 -7.34
C LEU A 135 -5.93 -19.09 -7.88
N GLN A 136 -6.82 -18.13 -7.58
CA GLN A 136 -8.19 -18.11 -8.11
C GLN A 136 -8.22 -17.89 -9.61
N GLN A 137 -7.31 -17.06 -10.14
CA GLN A 137 -7.15 -16.84 -11.58
C GLN A 137 -6.45 -18.01 -12.31
N GLY A 138 -5.96 -19.01 -11.58
CA GLY A 138 -5.23 -20.14 -12.15
C GLY A 138 -3.83 -19.79 -12.68
N ILE A 139 -3.27 -18.65 -12.23
CA ILE A 139 -1.96 -18.16 -12.67
C ILE A 139 -0.89 -18.75 -11.76
N THR A 140 0.07 -19.45 -12.37
CA THR A 140 1.14 -20.16 -11.66
C THR A 140 2.48 -19.44 -11.68
N ASP A 141 2.64 -18.47 -12.58
CA ASP A 141 3.80 -17.58 -12.62
C ASP A 141 3.61 -16.45 -11.61
N LEU A 142 4.12 -16.67 -10.39
CA LEU A 142 3.94 -15.77 -9.26
C LEU A 142 5.13 -14.82 -9.12
N PRO A 143 4.90 -13.53 -8.78
CA PRO A 143 5.96 -12.65 -8.32
C PRO A 143 6.78 -13.25 -7.18
N ALA A 144 8.08 -12.95 -7.14
CA ALA A 144 9.03 -13.50 -6.16
C ALA A 144 8.54 -13.40 -4.70
N ALA A 145 7.90 -12.27 -4.36
CA ALA A 145 7.37 -12.00 -3.03
C ALA A 145 6.26 -12.98 -2.58
N LEU A 146 5.56 -13.64 -3.51
CA LEU A 146 4.45 -14.55 -3.19
C LEU A 146 4.89 -16.00 -2.92
N HIS A 147 6.10 -16.38 -3.36
CA HIS A 147 6.63 -17.73 -3.19
C HIS A 147 6.90 -18.07 -1.72
N ALA A 148 7.40 -17.09 -0.98
CA ALA A 148 7.70 -17.24 0.43
C ALA A 148 6.98 -16.14 1.20
N LEU A 149 5.81 -16.47 1.74
CA LEU A 149 5.01 -15.54 2.52
C LEU A 149 5.58 -15.42 3.94
N PRO A 150 5.48 -14.23 4.58
CA PRO A 150 5.83 -14.10 5.98
C PRO A 150 4.98 -15.04 6.86
N PRO A 151 5.51 -15.53 8.00
CA PRO A 151 4.77 -16.40 8.90
C PRO A 151 3.54 -15.67 9.48
N LEU A 152 2.49 -16.43 9.84
CA LEU A 152 1.26 -15.88 10.42
C LEU A 152 1.46 -15.32 11.84
N TYR A 153 2.51 -15.77 12.52
CA TYR A 153 2.88 -15.31 13.86
C TYR A 153 4.38 -14.97 13.85
N GLY A 154 4.72 -13.77 14.31
CA GLY A 154 6.07 -13.53 14.82
C GLY A 154 6.27 -14.44 16.02
N LYS A 155 7.39 -15.16 16.10
CA LYS A 155 7.78 -15.77 17.37
C LYS A 155 7.88 -14.62 18.37
N GLY A 156 6.98 -14.61 19.36
CA GLY A 156 7.06 -13.71 20.51
C GLY A 156 8.29 -13.98 21.36
#